data_AF-A0AB39IR46-F1
#
_entry.id   AF-A0AB39IR46-F1
#
_cell.length_a   1.000
_cell.length_b   1.000
_cell.length_c   1.000
_cell.angle_alpha   90.00
_cell.angle_beta   90.00
_cell.angle_gamma   90.00
#
_symmetry.space_group_name_H-M   'P 1'
#
loop_
_entity.id
_entity.type
_entity.pdbx_description
1 polymer ?
#
loop_
_entity_poly.entity_id
_entity_poly.type
_entity_poly.pdbx_seq_one_letter_code
_entity_poly.pdbx_strand_id
1 'polypeptide(L)'
;MLNKKITMLAATVATAFSGWAQGSDNTQQDSNSDAMVVTANRFPQPISTVLAPTTVVTRDDIDRWQSKSLTDVMRRLPGVDLYQSGGLGQLSGLFIRGASSSHVLVLIDGVRLNQAGVSGSSDISQIPISLVQKVEYIRGPRSAVYGSDAIGGVVNIITTREKKGTTLSTGIGSNGYQSYDASTQQQLGANTLATFAGNYTYTRGFDVVANLPDSFGDPAQPDRDGFMSKTVYGNVEHQFSENVSGFVRGYGFDNRTAYDGTASLNRSEAFPDTRQLYSQSWDGGLRYHKDIWSSQLITSYSHSKDYNYDPRFGISDISATLDDIQQYNVQWSNSVQVGKGNVGAGVDWQKQTTEPGTNFIANGYELRNTGIYTTALQAFGPVTLEGALRSDDSSQFGQHTTWQSSAAWEFVNGYRLLASYGTGYKAPTIGQLYGSFSGNASLKPEESKQWEGGIEGLTGPVNWHVSAYRNDVDNLIQSGSAPTFANVNVGRARLQGVEATASFDTGFVSHKLSYDYLDPRDLDTNQILTRRARQQFKYDLDWQFNDLDWTVTYHYLGERYDQNFNTTPAERVKLAGVSLWDIAASYPVTSHLTVRARIANLFDKNYETVYGYRTAGREYYLTGSYSF
;
A
#
# COMPACT_ATOMS: atom_id res chain seq x y z
N MET A 1 3.62 36.92 12.73
CA MET A 1 5.09 36.98 12.77
C MET A 1 5.62 35.57 12.54
N LEU A 2 5.94 35.23 11.29
CA LEU A 2 6.41 33.89 10.90
C LEU A 2 7.86 33.68 11.34
N ASN A 3 8.12 32.53 11.95
CA ASN A 3 9.39 32.14 12.55
C ASN A 3 10.56 32.11 11.54
N LYS A 4 11.48 33.07 11.66
CA LYS A 4 12.77 33.15 10.95
C LYS A 4 13.72 31.96 11.20
N LYS A 5 13.38 31.02 12.08
CA LYS A 5 14.24 29.86 12.43
C LYS A 5 14.17 28.70 11.42
N ILE A 6 13.09 28.57 10.64
CA ILE A 6 12.93 27.47 9.68
C ILE A 6 13.77 27.71 8.41
N THR A 7 13.95 28.97 8.00
CA THR A 7 14.72 29.33 6.80
C THR A 7 16.23 29.16 6.98
N MET A 8 16.75 29.21 8.22
CA MET A 8 18.18 29.00 8.49
C MET A 8 18.60 27.52 8.42
N LEU A 9 17.72 26.57 8.76
CA LEU A 9 18.08 25.15 8.71
C LEU A 9 18.25 24.64 7.27
N ALA A 10 17.41 25.11 6.34
CA ALA A 10 17.51 24.78 4.91
C ALA A 10 18.78 25.35 4.24
N ALA A 11 19.24 26.53 4.66
CA ALA A 11 20.44 27.17 4.09
C ALA A 11 21.77 26.59 4.62
N THR A 12 21.76 25.98 5.82
CA THR A 12 22.99 25.42 6.41
C THR A 12 23.30 24.01 5.88
N VAL A 13 22.29 23.26 5.43
CA VAL A 13 22.50 21.97 4.74
C VAL A 13 23.12 22.20 3.35
N ALA A 14 22.76 23.26 2.63
CA ALA A 14 23.29 23.52 1.28
C ALA A 14 24.78 23.96 1.23
N THR A 15 25.33 24.48 2.33
CA THR A 15 26.71 25.00 2.37
C THR A 15 27.74 24.04 2.96
N ALA A 16 27.31 22.94 3.60
CA ALA A 16 28.22 21.93 4.15
C ALA A 16 28.68 20.87 3.13
N PHE A 17 28.01 20.72 1.98
CA PHE A 17 28.31 19.65 1.01
C PHE A 17 29.13 20.09 -0.20
N SER A 18 29.61 21.34 -0.25
CA SER A 18 30.43 21.85 -1.37
C SER A 18 31.90 21.38 -1.33
N GLY A 19 32.31 20.63 -0.31
CA GLY A 19 33.73 20.35 -0.02
C GLY A 19 34.27 18.99 -0.51
N TRP A 20 33.44 18.08 -1.01
CA TRP A 20 33.87 16.71 -1.36
C TRP A 20 33.28 16.28 -2.70
N ALA A 21 33.61 17.02 -3.76
CA ALA A 21 33.39 16.59 -5.14
C ALA A 21 34.74 16.49 -5.83
N GLN A 22 35.45 15.36 -5.62
CA GLN A 22 36.56 14.95 -6.46
C GLN A 22 36.41 13.47 -6.82
N GLY A 23 36.05 13.23 -8.07
CA GLY A 23 36.47 12.11 -8.90
C GLY A 23 36.23 10.69 -8.40
N SER A 24 35.13 10.09 -8.82
CA SER A 24 35.08 8.65 -9.12
C SER A 24 34.09 8.42 -10.26
N ASP A 25 34.61 8.08 -11.44
CA ASP A 25 33.85 7.45 -12.52
C ASP A 25 33.36 6.09 -12.01
N ASN A 26 32.14 6.07 -11.49
CA ASN A 26 31.37 4.85 -11.30
C ASN A 26 29.97 5.14 -11.83
N THR A 27 29.79 4.95 -13.12
CA THR A 27 28.49 4.94 -13.79
C THR A 27 27.69 3.72 -13.33
N GLN A 28 27.10 3.78 -12.14
CA GLN A 28 25.78 3.18 -11.91
C GLN A 28 24.77 4.22 -12.38
N GLN A 29 24.49 4.15 -13.68
CA GLN A 29 23.47 4.93 -14.35
C GLN A 29 22.12 4.66 -13.66
N ASP A 30 21.56 5.75 -13.12
CA ASP A 30 20.25 5.94 -12.48
C ASP A 30 19.23 4.81 -12.75
N SER A 31 19.24 3.76 -11.91
CA SER A 31 18.41 2.57 -12.14
C SER A 31 16.90 2.81 -11.99
N ASN A 32 16.49 4.03 -11.60
CA ASN A 32 15.08 4.39 -11.40
C ASN A 32 14.48 5.21 -12.54
N SER A 33 15.27 5.94 -13.36
CA SER A 33 14.70 6.72 -14.49
C SER A 33 14.22 5.84 -15.64
N ASP A 34 14.91 4.71 -15.83
CA ASP A 34 14.65 3.71 -16.87
C ASP A 34 13.77 2.56 -16.37
N ALA A 35 13.50 2.50 -15.05
CA ALA A 35 12.58 1.53 -14.49
C ALA A 35 11.19 1.71 -15.11
N MET A 36 10.58 0.58 -15.48
CA MET A 36 9.27 0.56 -16.13
C MET A 36 8.17 0.41 -15.09
N VAL A 37 7.17 1.28 -15.18
CA VAL A 37 5.95 1.27 -14.37
C VAL A 37 4.74 1.03 -15.27
N VAL A 38 3.81 0.19 -14.83
CA VAL A 38 2.54 -0.09 -15.55
C VAL A 38 1.38 0.67 -14.91
N THR A 39 1.49 0.99 -13.62
CA THR A 39 0.40 1.53 -12.79
C THR A 39 0.00 2.96 -13.13
N ALA A 40 0.76 3.70 -13.94
CA ALA A 40 0.38 5.08 -14.27
C ALA A 40 -0.78 5.14 -15.28
N ASN A 41 -0.79 4.28 -16.31
CA ASN A 41 -1.83 4.25 -17.35
C ASN A 41 -2.26 2.84 -17.79
N ARG A 42 -1.93 1.80 -17.00
CA ARG A 42 -2.14 0.36 -17.27
C ARG A 42 -1.22 -0.25 -18.35
N PHE A 43 -0.24 0.48 -18.87
CA PHE A 43 0.76 -0.01 -19.82
C PHE A 43 2.18 0.34 -19.36
N PRO A 44 3.19 -0.48 -19.70
CA PRO A 44 4.59 -0.18 -19.36
C PRO A 44 5.05 1.16 -19.94
N GLN A 45 5.54 2.04 -19.07
CA GLN A 45 6.23 3.28 -19.46
C GLN A 45 7.39 3.57 -18.48
N PRO A 46 8.45 4.28 -18.90
CA PRO A 46 9.51 4.68 -17.99
C PRO A 46 8.97 5.61 -16.89
N ILE A 47 9.44 5.45 -15.65
CA ILE A 47 9.05 6.33 -14.52
C ILE A 47 9.28 7.81 -14.86
N SER A 48 10.36 8.14 -15.58
CA SER A 48 10.72 9.50 -16.01
C SER A 48 9.64 10.21 -16.87
N THR A 49 8.74 9.43 -17.48
CA THR A 49 7.63 9.94 -18.30
C THR A 49 6.33 10.17 -17.50
N VAL A 50 6.22 9.60 -16.30
CA VAL A 50 5.05 9.75 -15.43
C VAL A 50 5.14 11.07 -14.67
N LEU A 51 4.12 11.91 -14.79
CA LEU A 51 4.14 13.24 -14.15
C LEU A 51 3.75 13.21 -12.67
N ALA A 52 3.13 12.13 -12.19
CA ALA A 52 2.86 12.00 -10.76
C ALA A 52 4.04 11.41 -9.99
N PRO A 53 4.21 11.82 -8.72
CA PRO A 53 5.18 11.22 -7.82
C PRO A 53 4.96 9.71 -7.70
N THR A 54 5.93 8.95 -8.19
CA THR A 54 5.89 7.49 -8.31
C THR A 54 7.09 6.88 -7.61
N THR A 55 6.88 5.75 -6.95
CA THR A 55 7.95 4.99 -6.32
C THR A 55 7.80 3.52 -6.71
N VAL A 56 8.91 2.91 -7.13
CA VAL A 56 8.98 1.48 -7.41
C VAL A 56 9.86 0.84 -6.35
N VAL A 57 9.37 -0.26 -5.78
CA VAL A 57 10.12 -1.12 -4.87
C VAL A 57 10.30 -2.46 -5.55
N THR A 58 11.56 -2.86 -5.75
CA THR A 58 11.89 -4.12 -6.42
C THR A 58 11.98 -5.28 -5.42
N ARG A 59 12.03 -6.52 -5.92
CA ARG A 59 12.29 -7.69 -5.07
C ARG A 59 13.65 -7.58 -4.37
N ASP A 60 14.65 -7.04 -5.06
CA ASP A 60 15.99 -6.86 -4.50
C ASP A 60 15.98 -5.86 -3.33
N ASP A 61 15.17 -4.78 -3.41
CA ASP A 61 14.96 -3.87 -2.27
C ASP A 61 14.29 -4.60 -1.09
N ILE A 62 13.23 -5.38 -1.35
CA ILE A 62 12.50 -6.14 -0.31
C ILE A 62 13.42 -7.13 0.40
N ASP A 63 14.27 -7.84 -0.35
CA ASP A 63 15.21 -8.83 0.18
C ASP A 63 16.38 -8.17 0.93
N ARG A 64 16.85 -7.00 0.48
CA ARG A 64 17.86 -6.19 1.18
C ARG A 64 17.33 -5.66 2.51
N TRP A 65 16.12 -5.09 2.51
CA TRP A 65 15.43 -4.65 3.73
C TRP A 65 15.02 -5.79 4.66
N GLN A 66 15.00 -7.03 4.14
CA GLN A 66 14.52 -8.22 4.84
C GLN A 66 13.11 -8.03 5.39
N SER A 67 12.24 -7.43 4.58
CA SER A 67 10.87 -7.07 4.98
C SER A 67 10.04 -8.31 5.32
N LYS A 68 9.29 -8.26 6.42
CA LYS A 68 8.48 -9.40 6.92
C LYS A 68 6.99 -9.26 6.60
N SER A 69 6.58 -8.08 6.14
CA SER A 69 5.21 -7.75 5.77
C SER A 69 5.19 -6.67 4.70
N LEU A 70 4.06 -6.50 4.02
CA LEU A 70 3.85 -5.37 3.12
C LEU A 70 3.82 -4.03 3.89
N THR A 71 3.36 -4.02 5.14
CA THR A 71 3.38 -2.83 6.02
C THR A 71 4.81 -2.30 6.22
N ASP A 72 5.80 -3.18 6.35
CA ASP A 72 7.21 -2.84 6.51
C ASP A 72 7.84 -2.26 5.24
N VAL A 73 7.37 -2.70 4.06
CA VAL A 73 7.74 -2.10 2.77
C VAL A 73 7.13 -0.69 2.66
N MET A 74 5.81 -0.59 2.88
CA MET A 74 5.08 0.65 2.66
C MET A 74 5.51 1.78 3.61
N ARG A 75 5.84 1.47 4.86
CA ARG A 75 6.27 2.50 5.84
C ARG A 75 7.57 3.23 5.43
N ARG A 76 8.36 2.70 4.51
CA ARG A 76 9.60 3.32 4.00
C ARG A 76 9.34 4.39 2.93
N LEU A 77 8.16 4.37 2.30
CA LEU A 77 7.91 5.16 1.10
C LEU A 77 7.45 6.60 1.44
N PRO A 78 7.76 7.59 0.58
CA PRO A 78 7.34 8.98 0.79
C PRO A 78 5.82 9.11 0.94
N GLY A 79 5.34 9.99 1.81
CA GLY A 79 3.90 10.29 1.96
C GLY A 79 3.07 9.18 2.61
N VAL A 80 3.66 8.04 2.97
CA VAL A 80 2.98 6.91 3.63
C VAL A 80 3.11 7.02 5.15
N ASP A 81 2.02 7.27 5.86
CA ASP A 81 1.89 6.94 7.28
C ASP A 81 1.21 5.57 7.43
N LEU A 82 1.43 4.90 8.56
CA LEU A 82 0.83 3.60 8.84
C LEU A 82 0.37 3.52 10.28
N TYR A 83 -0.83 2.97 10.48
CA TYR A 83 -1.29 2.55 11.80
C TYR A 83 -1.40 1.02 11.84
N GLN A 84 -1.06 0.46 12.99
CA GLN A 84 -1.15 -0.97 13.24
C GLN A 84 -1.63 -1.19 14.67
N SER A 85 -2.64 -2.05 14.81
CA SER A 85 -3.23 -2.43 16.09
C SER A 85 -2.52 -3.66 16.66
N GLY A 86 -1.19 -3.59 16.83
CA GLY A 86 -0.37 -4.70 17.32
C GLY A 86 0.83 -5.02 16.42
N GLY A 87 1.11 -6.32 16.26
CA GLY A 87 2.24 -6.86 15.51
C GLY A 87 1.88 -7.40 14.11
N LEU A 88 2.71 -8.33 13.62
CA LEU A 88 2.52 -8.99 12.33
C LEU A 88 1.15 -9.69 12.26
N GLY A 89 0.37 -9.40 11.22
CA GLY A 89 -0.95 -10.00 11.00
C GLY A 89 -2.10 -9.27 11.67
N GLN A 90 -1.85 -8.45 12.69
CA GLN A 90 -2.91 -7.60 13.27
C GLN A 90 -3.28 -6.46 12.31
N LEU A 91 -4.51 -5.95 12.48
CA LEU A 91 -5.12 -4.95 11.60
C LEU A 91 -4.18 -3.76 11.37
N SER A 92 -3.97 -3.45 10.09
CA SER A 92 -3.16 -2.31 9.68
C SER A 92 -3.85 -1.51 8.58
N GLY A 93 -3.47 -0.25 8.45
CA GLY A 93 -3.90 0.58 7.33
C GLY A 93 -2.94 1.70 7.03
N LEU A 94 -3.03 2.18 5.80
CA LEU A 94 -2.19 3.24 5.26
C LEU A 94 -2.91 4.59 5.34
N PHE A 95 -2.16 5.65 5.64
CA PHE A 95 -2.54 6.99 5.22
C PHE A 95 -1.57 7.46 4.14
N ILE A 96 -2.08 7.78 2.96
CA ILE A 96 -1.25 8.36 1.89
C ILE A 96 -1.59 9.83 1.78
N ARG A 97 -0.62 10.69 2.10
CA ARG A 97 -0.81 12.15 2.13
C ARG A 97 -2.02 12.57 2.97
N GLY A 98 -2.29 11.82 4.04
CA GLY A 98 -3.43 12.01 4.95
C GLY A 98 -4.76 11.41 4.51
N ALA A 99 -4.90 10.91 3.28
CA ALA A 99 -6.10 10.19 2.85
C ALA A 99 -6.19 8.86 3.60
N SER A 100 -7.39 8.39 3.98
CA SER A 100 -7.55 7.14 4.76
C SER A 100 -7.18 5.89 3.96
N SER A 101 -7.04 4.76 4.64
CA SER A 101 -6.78 3.47 4.01
C SER A 101 -7.86 3.06 3.00
N SER A 102 -9.09 3.52 3.22
CA SER A 102 -10.22 3.38 2.30
C SER A 102 -10.14 4.30 1.06
N HIS A 103 -9.28 5.32 1.09
CA HIS A 103 -8.95 6.22 -0.03
C HIS A 103 -7.69 5.81 -0.78
N VAL A 104 -7.17 4.61 -0.51
CA VAL A 104 -6.02 4.04 -1.21
C VAL A 104 -6.50 2.84 -2.00
N LEU A 105 -6.31 2.88 -3.31
CA LEU A 105 -6.61 1.74 -4.16
C LEU A 105 -5.45 0.74 -4.12
N VAL A 106 -5.70 -0.46 -3.59
CA VAL A 106 -4.76 -1.58 -3.65
C VAL A 106 -5.11 -2.48 -4.82
N LEU A 107 -4.13 -2.71 -5.69
CA LEU A 107 -4.20 -3.62 -6.83
C LEU A 107 -3.23 -4.78 -6.62
N ILE A 108 -3.60 -5.96 -7.11
CA ILE A 108 -2.68 -7.07 -7.34
C ILE A 108 -2.64 -7.29 -8.85
N ASP A 109 -1.47 -7.05 -9.46
CA ASP A 109 -1.23 -7.14 -10.89
C ASP A 109 -2.26 -6.36 -11.73
N GLY A 110 -2.63 -5.17 -11.27
CA GLY A 110 -3.60 -4.28 -11.93
C GLY A 110 -5.08 -4.58 -11.64
N VAL A 111 -5.40 -5.63 -10.87
CA VAL A 111 -6.77 -5.98 -10.47
C VAL A 111 -7.04 -5.53 -9.03
N ARG A 112 -8.21 -4.92 -8.78
CA ARG A 112 -8.61 -4.45 -7.44
C ARG A 112 -8.61 -5.58 -6.43
N LEU A 113 -7.92 -5.39 -5.30
CA LEU A 113 -7.98 -6.33 -4.19
C LEU A 113 -9.42 -6.38 -3.64
N ASN A 114 -9.92 -7.60 -3.41
CA ASN A 114 -11.23 -7.78 -2.80
C ASN A 114 -11.22 -7.26 -1.35
N GLN A 115 -12.15 -6.36 -1.01
CA GLN A 115 -12.25 -5.74 0.31
C GLN A 115 -13.37 -6.40 1.10
N ALA A 116 -13.03 -7.34 1.98
CA ALA A 116 -14.00 -8.16 2.71
C ALA A 116 -14.80 -7.40 3.79
N GLY A 117 -14.25 -6.32 4.38
CA GLY A 117 -14.78 -5.75 5.63
C GLY A 117 -15.70 -4.51 5.52
N VAL A 118 -16.40 -4.22 6.62
CA VAL A 118 -17.28 -3.04 6.82
C VAL A 118 -16.60 -1.73 6.45
N SER A 119 -15.33 -1.60 6.82
CA SER A 119 -14.58 -0.36 6.75
C SER A 119 -14.24 0.06 5.31
N GLY A 120 -14.34 -0.87 4.35
CA GLY A 120 -13.92 -0.63 2.97
C GLY A 120 -12.43 -0.31 2.83
N SER A 121 -11.62 -0.65 3.83
CA SER A 121 -10.17 -0.49 3.79
C SER A 121 -9.51 -1.82 3.43
N SER A 122 -8.56 -1.78 2.49
CA SER A 122 -7.69 -2.93 2.21
C SER A 122 -6.72 -3.15 3.37
N ASP A 123 -6.89 -4.25 4.11
CA ASP A 123 -5.96 -4.64 5.18
C ASP A 123 -4.71 -5.29 4.58
N ILE A 124 -3.69 -4.47 4.36
CA ILE A 124 -2.42 -4.89 3.76
C ILE A 124 -1.58 -5.78 4.69
N SER A 125 -1.94 -5.93 5.96
CA SER A 125 -1.26 -6.86 6.89
C SER A 125 -1.43 -8.32 6.47
N GLN A 126 -2.51 -8.61 5.75
CA GLN A 126 -2.90 -9.97 5.35
C GLN A 126 -2.26 -10.40 4.04
N ILE A 127 -1.68 -9.48 3.26
CA ILE A 127 -1.06 -9.81 1.97
C ILE A 127 0.31 -10.44 2.24
N PRO A 128 0.54 -11.71 1.85
CA PRO A 128 1.81 -12.36 2.10
C PRO A 128 2.95 -11.69 1.33
N ILE A 129 4.01 -11.29 2.05
CA ILE A 129 5.20 -10.65 1.45
C ILE A 129 5.95 -11.56 0.47
N SER A 130 5.73 -12.88 0.55
CA SER A 130 6.26 -13.89 -0.38
C SER A 130 5.67 -13.75 -1.80
N LEU A 131 4.45 -13.23 -1.94
CA LEU A 131 3.85 -12.97 -3.25
C LEU A 131 4.44 -11.71 -3.92
N VAL A 132 4.99 -10.79 -3.15
CA VAL A 132 5.38 -9.46 -3.63
C VAL A 132 6.73 -9.52 -4.36
N GLN A 133 6.71 -9.32 -5.68
CA GLN A 133 7.91 -9.22 -6.50
C GLN A 133 8.26 -7.78 -6.82
N LYS A 134 7.25 -6.91 -6.92
CA LYS A 134 7.45 -5.48 -7.13
C LYS A 134 6.25 -4.73 -6.54
N VAL A 135 6.47 -3.54 -6.01
CA VAL A 135 5.42 -2.60 -5.62
C VAL A 135 5.57 -1.36 -6.48
N GLU A 136 4.51 -1.00 -7.20
CA GLU A 136 4.39 0.28 -7.88
C GLU A 136 3.44 1.17 -7.07
N TYR A 137 3.94 2.28 -6.56
CA TYR A 137 3.21 3.19 -5.68
C TYR A 137 3.13 4.57 -6.31
N ILE A 138 1.89 5.02 -6.58
CA ILE A 138 1.60 6.33 -7.18
C ILE A 138 0.79 7.16 -6.19
N ARG A 139 1.23 8.40 -5.98
CA ARG A 139 0.58 9.37 -5.07
C ARG A 139 -0.33 10.31 -5.83
N GLY A 140 -1.37 10.79 -5.13
CA GLY A 140 -2.37 11.69 -5.69
C GLY A 140 -3.52 10.97 -6.40
N PRO A 141 -4.45 11.73 -7.01
CA PRO A 141 -5.69 11.17 -7.48
C PRO A 141 -5.43 10.35 -8.74
N ARG A 142 -6.03 9.15 -8.79
CA ARG A 142 -5.95 8.26 -9.95
C ARG A 142 -7.29 7.64 -10.31
N SER A 143 -8.38 8.19 -9.79
CA SER A 143 -9.73 7.76 -10.15
C SER A 143 -10.01 7.89 -11.64
N ALA A 144 -9.47 8.87 -12.38
CA ALA A 144 -9.74 8.93 -13.82
C ALA A 144 -9.00 7.85 -14.64
N VAL A 145 -8.18 7.01 -14.01
CA VAL A 145 -7.62 5.79 -14.62
C VAL A 145 -8.25 4.55 -14.02
N TYR A 146 -8.45 4.49 -12.70
CA TYR A 146 -8.82 3.27 -11.99
C TYR A 146 -10.23 3.25 -11.36
N GLY A 147 -10.97 4.34 -11.42
CA GLY A 147 -12.31 4.48 -10.85
C GLY A 147 -12.31 4.72 -9.34
N SER A 148 -13.33 4.18 -8.65
CA SER A 148 -13.54 4.35 -7.21
C SER A 148 -12.28 4.08 -6.37
N ASP A 149 -12.18 4.75 -5.22
CA ASP A 149 -11.23 4.54 -4.11
C ASP A 149 -9.85 5.18 -4.29
N ALA A 150 -9.42 5.49 -5.52
CA ALA A 150 -8.10 6.06 -5.81
C ALA A 150 -8.01 7.59 -5.53
N ILE A 151 -8.44 8.02 -4.34
CA ILE A 151 -8.44 9.42 -3.90
C ILE A 151 -7.05 9.86 -3.41
N GLY A 152 -6.39 9.05 -2.58
CA GLY A 152 -5.06 9.34 -2.02
C GLY A 152 -3.90 8.83 -2.87
N GLY A 153 -4.10 7.69 -3.53
CA GLY A 153 -3.09 7.05 -4.36
C GLY A 153 -3.45 5.61 -4.75
N VAL A 154 -2.53 4.98 -5.47
CA VAL A 154 -2.63 3.58 -5.92
C VAL A 154 -1.38 2.83 -5.47
N VAL A 155 -1.59 1.65 -4.89
CA VAL A 155 -0.54 0.68 -4.57
C VAL A 155 -0.80 -0.56 -5.40
N ASN A 156 0.02 -0.82 -6.40
CA ASN A 156 -0.08 -2.00 -7.24
C ASN A 156 1.03 -3.00 -6.89
N ILE A 157 0.61 -4.17 -6.44
CA ILE A 157 1.46 -5.27 -6.01
C ILE A 157 1.61 -6.20 -7.20
N ILE A 158 2.82 -6.35 -7.70
CA ILE A 158 3.13 -7.20 -8.84
C ILE A 158 3.70 -8.51 -8.32
N THR A 159 3.12 -9.62 -8.77
CA THR A 159 3.44 -10.98 -8.30
C THR A 159 4.29 -11.77 -9.29
N THR A 160 4.43 -11.28 -10.52
CA THR A 160 5.21 -11.93 -11.58
C THR A 160 6.70 -11.78 -11.32
N ARG A 161 7.43 -12.91 -11.33
CA ARG A 161 8.89 -12.94 -11.15
C ARG A 161 9.61 -12.60 -12.46
N GLU A 162 10.71 -11.86 -12.34
CA GLU A 162 11.57 -11.52 -13.48
C GLU A 162 12.79 -12.47 -13.63
N LYS A 163 13.21 -13.13 -12.54
CA LYS A 163 14.39 -14.02 -12.51
C LYS A 163 13.97 -15.49 -12.62
N LYS A 164 14.47 -16.18 -13.65
CA LYS A 164 14.36 -17.64 -13.83
C LYS A 164 15.21 -18.39 -12.79
N GLY A 165 14.85 -19.64 -12.53
CA GLY A 165 15.56 -20.52 -11.58
C GLY A 165 14.71 -20.82 -10.34
N THR A 166 15.34 -21.46 -9.36
CA THR A 166 14.72 -21.87 -8.10
C THR A 166 15.35 -21.12 -6.93
N THR A 167 14.55 -20.79 -5.93
CA THR A 167 15.03 -20.21 -4.68
C THR A 167 14.31 -20.85 -3.52
N LEU A 168 15.09 -21.33 -2.55
CA LEU A 168 14.60 -21.85 -1.28
C LEU A 168 15.08 -20.91 -0.19
N SER A 169 14.19 -20.40 0.65
CA SER A 169 14.56 -19.54 1.77
C SER A 169 13.98 -20.05 3.08
N THR A 170 14.74 -19.91 4.16
CA THR A 170 14.27 -20.15 5.52
C THR A 170 14.68 -19.01 6.42
N GLY A 171 13.81 -18.63 7.35
CA GLY A 171 14.07 -17.57 8.30
C GLY A 171 13.59 -17.92 9.70
N ILE A 172 14.33 -17.43 10.70
CA ILE A 172 13.96 -17.51 12.12
C ILE A 172 14.13 -16.14 12.77
N GLY A 173 13.45 -15.90 13.88
CA GLY A 173 13.61 -14.63 14.59
C GLY A 173 12.93 -14.55 15.94
N SER A 174 12.83 -13.32 16.43
CA SER A 174 12.17 -12.97 17.69
C SER A 174 10.72 -13.43 17.72
N ASN A 175 10.18 -13.56 18.93
CA ASN A 175 8.79 -14.01 19.13
C ASN A 175 8.46 -15.37 18.50
N GLY A 176 9.48 -16.22 18.27
CA GLY A 176 9.29 -17.53 17.63
C GLY A 176 8.96 -17.43 16.15
N TYR A 177 9.35 -16.34 15.48
CA TYR A 177 9.19 -16.17 14.05
C TYR A 177 9.88 -17.30 13.28
N GLN A 178 9.17 -17.88 12.32
CA GLN A 178 9.64 -18.88 11.36
C GLN A 178 9.07 -18.57 9.98
N SER A 179 9.88 -18.74 8.95
CA SER A 179 9.42 -18.68 7.56
C SER A 179 10.12 -19.73 6.71
N TYR A 180 9.37 -20.37 5.81
CA TYR A 180 9.87 -21.32 4.83
C TYR A 180 9.26 -20.97 3.48
N ASP A 181 10.11 -20.68 2.51
CA ASP A 181 9.73 -20.25 1.17
C ASP A 181 10.40 -21.15 0.13
N ALA A 182 9.63 -21.55 -0.88
CA ALA A 182 10.14 -22.22 -2.05
C ALA A 182 9.47 -21.65 -3.29
N SER A 183 10.27 -21.19 -4.25
CA SER A 183 9.75 -20.63 -5.49
C SER A 183 10.61 -21.02 -6.69
N THR A 184 10.00 -21.38 -7.80
CA THR A 184 10.69 -21.72 -9.05
C THR A 184 10.02 -21.05 -10.25
N GLN A 185 10.82 -20.60 -11.21
CA GLN A 185 10.36 -20.13 -12.51
C GLN A 185 11.16 -20.84 -13.60
N GLN A 186 10.48 -21.59 -14.46
CA GLN A 186 11.09 -22.51 -15.42
C GLN A 186 10.50 -22.34 -16.81
N GLN A 187 11.36 -22.42 -17.82
CA GLN A 187 10.98 -22.43 -19.22
C GLN A 187 10.47 -23.84 -19.61
N LEU A 188 9.18 -23.96 -19.93
CA LEU A 188 8.53 -25.20 -20.37
C LEU A 188 8.40 -25.22 -21.89
N GLY A 189 9.44 -25.66 -22.59
CA GLY A 189 9.52 -25.59 -24.05
C GLY A 189 9.81 -24.18 -24.56
N ALA A 190 9.74 -23.96 -25.88
CA ALA A 190 10.22 -22.71 -26.48
C ALA A 190 9.43 -21.46 -26.06
N ASN A 191 8.12 -21.61 -25.83
CA ASN A 191 7.19 -20.47 -25.75
C ASN A 191 6.43 -20.36 -24.42
N THR A 192 6.67 -21.26 -23.45
CA THR A 192 5.91 -21.28 -22.19
C THR A 192 6.83 -21.06 -21.00
N LEU A 193 6.46 -20.16 -20.10
CA LEU A 193 7.13 -19.91 -18.83
C LEU A 193 6.17 -20.27 -17.70
N ALA A 194 6.60 -21.09 -16.76
CA ALA A 194 5.80 -21.46 -15.59
C ALA A 194 6.49 -21.01 -14.31
N THR A 195 5.72 -20.48 -13.37
CA THR A 195 6.17 -20.06 -12.05
C THR A 195 5.31 -20.75 -10.99
N PHE A 196 5.96 -21.30 -9.97
CA PHE A 196 5.29 -21.85 -8.79
C PHE A 196 5.98 -21.31 -7.54
N ALA A 197 5.19 -20.98 -6.52
CA ALA A 197 5.73 -20.61 -5.21
C ALA A 197 4.83 -21.11 -4.08
N GLY A 198 5.45 -21.42 -2.95
CA GLY A 198 4.79 -21.77 -1.70
C GLY A 198 5.52 -21.15 -0.52
N ASN A 199 4.76 -20.63 0.44
CA ASN A 199 5.31 -20.02 1.64
C ASN A 199 4.53 -20.44 2.89
N TYR A 200 5.26 -20.63 3.97
CA TYR A 200 4.73 -20.70 5.33
C TYR A 200 5.41 -19.66 6.19
N THR A 201 4.64 -18.88 6.94
CA THR A 201 5.13 -17.94 7.94
C THR A 201 4.37 -18.14 9.25
N TYR A 202 5.08 -18.12 10.37
CA TYR A 202 4.50 -18.24 11.71
C TYR A 202 5.25 -17.37 12.70
N THR A 203 4.54 -16.79 13.66
CA THR A 203 5.10 -16.14 14.85
C THR A 203 4.16 -16.36 16.02
N ARG A 204 4.72 -16.48 17.24
CA ARG A 204 3.92 -16.45 18.46
C ARG A 204 3.46 -15.04 18.81
N GLY A 205 4.06 -14.01 18.21
CA GLY A 205 3.75 -12.62 18.53
C GLY A 205 4.04 -12.26 19.99
N PHE A 206 3.34 -11.24 20.45
CA PHE A 206 3.41 -10.64 21.79
C PHE A 206 2.02 -10.15 22.18
N ASP A 207 1.79 -9.92 23.47
CA ASP A 207 0.57 -9.33 24.04
C ASP A 207 0.34 -7.90 23.49
N VAL A 208 -0.72 -7.71 22.70
CA VAL A 208 -1.06 -6.41 22.07
C VAL A 208 -1.79 -5.47 23.02
N VAL A 209 -2.38 -5.97 24.12
CA VAL A 209 -3.16 -5.28 25.15
C VAL A 209 -4.51 -4.71 24.68
N ALA A 210 -4.54 -4.09 23.49
CA ALA A 210 -5.74 -3.52 22.88
C ALA A 210 -6.61 -2.62 23.78
N ASN A 211 -5.99 -1.83 24.66
CA ASN A 211 -6.66 -1.04 25.71
C ASN A 211 -7.46 -1.84 26.76
N LEU A 212 -7.29 -3.16 26.88
CA LEU A 212 -7.98 -3.96 27.90
C LEU A 212 -7.24 -3.91 29.27
N PRO A 213 -7.95 -3.98 30.42
CA PRO A 213 -9.41 -4.00 30.52
C PRO A 213 -10.03 -2.64 30.16
N ASP A 214 -11.18 -2.66 29.51
CA ASP A 214 -11.84 -1.44 29.03
C ASP A 214 -12.89 -0.89 30.01
N SER A 215 -13.53 0.23 29.64
CA SER A 215 -14.60 0.83 30.44
C SER A 215 -15.93 0.06 30.42
N PHE A 216 -16.07 -0.93 29.53
CA PHE A 216 -17.26 -1.77 29.42
C PHE A 216 -17.16 -3.03 30.31
N GLY A 217 -16.00 -3.27 30.92
CA GLY A 217 -15.76 -4.36 31.85
C GLY A 217 -15.14 -5.59 31.19
N ASP A 218 -14.70 -5.49 29.94
CA ASP A 218 -13.99 -6.58 29.27
C ASP A 218 -12.61 -6.76 29.91
N PRO A 219 -12.21 -8.00 30.26
CA PRO A 219 -10.97 -8.26 30.97
C PRO A 219 -9.76 -8.18 30.04
N ALA A 220 -8.59 -7.87 30.61
CA ALA A 220 -7.32 -8.05 29.90
C ALA A 220 -7.10 -9.51 29.48
N GLN A 221 -6.51 -9.70 28.31
CA GLN A 221 -6.16 -10.98 27.69
C GLN A 221 -4.62 -11.05 27.58
N PRO A 222 -3.89 -11.46 28.64
CA PRO A 222 -2.43 -11.34 28.69
C PRO A 222 -1.70 -12.47 27.92
N ASP A 223 -2.34 -13.07 26.92
CA ASP A 223 -1.73 -14.09 26.08
C ASP A 223 -0.87 -13.47 24.97
N ARG A 224 -0.50 -14.25 23.97
CA ARG A 224 0.36 -13.76 22.89
C ARG A 224 -0.38 -13.82 21.56
N ASP A 225 -0.45 -12.67 20.92
CA ASP A 225 -1.18 -12.49 19.67
C ASP A 225 -0.34 -12.88 18.45
N GLY A 226 -0.34 -14.17 18.16
CA GLY A 226 0.42 -14.75 17.06
C GLY A 226 -0.21 -14.55 15.67
N PHE A 227 0.59 -14.85 14.65
CA PHE A 227 0.16 -14.87 13.26
C PHE A 227 0.72 -16.08 12.53
N MET A 228 -0.09 -16.66 11.66
CA MET A 228 0.29 -17.74 10.74
C MET A 228 -0.24 -17.41 9.35
N SER A 229 0.57 -17.61 8.33
CA SER A 229 0.18 -17.49 6.92
C SER A 229 0.71 -18.67 6.13
N LYS A 230 -0.17 -19.28 5.34
CA LYS A 230 0.15 -20.30 4.34
C LYS A 230 -0.22 -19.74 2.97
N THR A 231 0.71 -19.76 2.02
CA THR A 231 0.50 -19.17 0.69
C THR A 231 0.89 -20.15 -0.41
N VAL A 232 0.12 -20.19 -1.48
CA VAL A 232 0.43 -20.92 -2.71
C VAL A 232 0.19 -20.01 -3.91
N TYR A 233 1.05 -20.14 -4.92
CA TYR A 233 1.02 -19.38 -6.16
C TYR A 233 1.41 -20.25 -7.35
N GLY A 234 0.69 -20.10 -8.46
CA GLY A 234 1.02 -20.68 -9.76
C GLY A 234 0.70 -19.70 -10.88
N ASN A 235 1.59 -19.59 -11.87
CA ASN A 235 1.42 -18.77 -13.06
C ASN A 235 1.99 -19.49 -14.28
N VAL A 236 1.28 -19.46 -15.40
CA VAL A 236 1.74 -19.95 -16.69
C VAL A 236 1.54 -18.85 -17.72
N GLU A 237 2.63 -18.45 -18.36
CA GLU A 237 2.65 -17.49 -19.47
C GLU A 237 3.03 -18.22 -20.75
N HIS A 238 2.32 -17.95 -21.85
CA HIS A 238 2.53 -18.60 -23.13
C HIS A 238 2.53 -17.60 -24.28
N GLN A 239 3.54 -17.69 -25.14
CA GLN A 239 3.65 -16.92 -26.38
C GLN A 239 3.04 -17.70 -27.55
N PHE A 240 1.85 -17.30 -28.01
CA PHE A 240 1.14 -17.95 -29.11
C PHE A 240 1.69 -17.58 -30.49
N SER A 241 2.18 -16.36 -30.64
CA SER A 241 2.82 -15.82 -31.86
C SER A 241 3.75 -14.67 -31.47
N GLU A 242 4.51 -14.07 -32.39
CA GLU A 242 5.36 -12.91 -32.09
C GLU A 242 4.63 -11.75 -31.41
N ASN A 243 3.33 -11.57 -31.69
CA ASN A 243 2.55 -10.41 -31.25
C ASN A 243 1.47 -10.75 -30.21
N VAL A 244 1.25 -12.03 -29.89
CA VAL A 244 0.16 -12.48 -29.00
C VAL A 244 0.72 -13.39 -27.92
N SER A 245 0.45 -13.02 -26.68
CA SER A 245 0.74 -13.82 -25.49
C SER A 245 -0.50 -13.96 -24.61
N GLY A 246 -0.50 -14.94 -23.74
CA GLY A 246 -1.52 -15.07 -22.70
C GLY A 246 -0.96 -15.64 -21.42
N PHE A 247 -1.73 -15.50 -20.36
CA PHE A 247 -1.37 -16.01 -19.05
C PHE A 247 -2.58 -16.56 -18.31
N VAL A 248 -2.32 -17.51 -17.43
CA VAL A 248 -3.27 -17.96 -16.39
C VAL A 248 -2.51 -18.00 -15.08
N ARG A 249 -3.08 -17.40 -14.05
CA ARG A 249 -2.50 -17.32 -12.72
C ARG A 249 -3.53 -17.68 -11.65
N GLY A 250 -3.10 -18.41 -10.65
CA GLY A 250 -3.88 -18.73 -9.46
C GLY A 250 -3.03 -18.56 -8.22
N TYR A 251 -3.57 -17.92 -7.19
CA TYR A 251 -2.91 -17.82 -5.90
C TYR A 251 -3.93 -17.78 -4.78
N GLY A 252 -3.48 -18.16 -3.59
CA GLY A 252 -4.31 -18.08 -2.40
C GLY A 252 -3.50 -18.16 -1.12
N PHE A 253 -4.11 -17.71 -0.04
CA PHE A 253 -3.53 -17.77 1.29
C PHE A 253 -4.58 -18.04 2.36
N ASP A 254 -4.13 -18.71 3.42
CA ASP A 254 -4.85 -19.01 4.65
C ASP A 254 -4.06 -18.40 5.81
N ASN A 255 -4.64 -17.34 6.38
CA ASN A 255 -4.07 -16.58 7.46
C ASN A 255 -4.86 -16.79 8.74
N ARG A 256 -4.16 -16.96 9.86
CA ARG A 256 -4.75 -16.97 11.19
C ARG A 256 -4.04 -15.96 12.08
N THR A 257 -4.80 -15.08 12.71
CA THR A 257 -4.31 -14.01 13.58
C THR A 257 -5.02 -14.10 14.92
N ALA A 258 -4.28 -14.13 16.02
CA ALA A 258 -4.84 -13.90 17.36
C ALA A 258 -4.78 -12.40 17.68
N TYR A 259 -5.76 -11.90 18.40
CA TYR A 259 -5.87 -10.52 18.85
C TYR A 259 -6.76 -10.44 20.10
N ASP A 260 -6.57 -9.40 20.90
CA ASP A 260 -7.45 -9.13 22.04
C ASP A 260 -8.84 -8.63 21.60
N GLY A 261 -9.89 -9.37 21.96
CA GLY A 261 -11.27 -9.11 21.55
C GLY A 261 -12.18 -8.61 22.69
N THR A 262 -13.29 -7.96 22.33
CA THR A 262 -14.35 -7.54 23.27
C THR A 262 -15.48 -8.56 23.32
N ALA A 263 -16.34 -8.48 24.34
CA ALA A 263 -17.49 -9.39 24.44
C ALA A 263 -18.42 -9.29 23.22
N SER A 264 -18.86 -10.44 22.70
CA SER A 264 -19.78 -10.51 21.57
C SER A 264 -21.18 -10.03 21.96
N LEU A 265 -21.80 -9.22 21.09
CA LEU A 265 -23.18 -8.75 21.26
C LEU A 265 -24.20 -9.90 21.26
N ASN A 266 -23.91 -11.01 20.58
CA ASN A 266 -24.81 -12.17 20.49
C ASN A 266 -24.61 -13.16 21.65
N ARG A 267 -23.48 -13.07 22.37
CA ARG A 267 -23.13 -13.96 23.47
C ARG A 267 -22.07 -13.30 24.36
N SER A 268 -22.49 -12.75 25.49
CA SER A 268 -21.62 -11.99 26.40
C SER A 268 -20.46 -12.78 27.02
N GLU A 269 -20.52 -14.11 27.01
CA GLU A 269 -19.43 -14.98 27.50
C GLU A 269 -18.34 -15.24 26.44
N ALA A 270 -18.62 -14.94 25.17
CA ALA A 270 -17.72 -15.15 24.05
C ALA A 270 -16.94 -13.87 23.73
N PHE A 271 -15.63 -14.03 23.55
CA PHE A 271 -14.70 -12.97 23.16
C PHE A 271 -14.08 -13.40 21.83
N PRO A 272 -14.62 -12.95 20.68
CA PRO A 272 -13.99 -13.21 19.40
C PRO A 272 -12.59 -12.60 19.37
N ASP A 273 -11.57 -13.44 19.50
CA ASP A 273 -10.14 -13.10 19.67
C ASP A 273 -9.27 -13.71 18.55
N THR A 274 -9.89 -14.43 17.62
CA THR A 274 -9.19 -15.15 16.56
C THR A 274 -9.80 -14.83 15.21
N ARG A 275 -8.97 -14.32 14.29
CA ARG A 275 -9.30 -14.11 12.89
C ARG A 275 -8.76 -15.24 12.04
N GLN A 276 -9.57 -15.76 11.13
CA GLN A 276 -9.15 -16.69 10.09
C GLN A 276 -9.62 -16.23 8.71
N LEU A 277 -8.66 -15.83 7.87
CA LEU A 277 -8.90 -15.31 6.54
C LEU A 277 -8.41 -16.31 5.48
N TYR A 278 -9.33 -16.72 4.62
CA TYR A 278 -9.04 -17.45 3.40
C TYR A 278 -9.21 -16.52 2.21
N SER A 279 -8.23 -16.49 1.31
CA SER A 279 -8.33 -15.76 0.05
C SER A 279 -7.83 -16.63 -1.09
N GLN A 280 -8.53 -16.61 -2.21
CA GLN A 280 -8.08 -17.17 -3.47
C GLN A 280 -8.40 -16.21 -4.62
N SER A 281 -7.52 -16.16 -5.61
CA SER A 281 -7.70 -15.35 -6.81
C SER A 281 -7.19 -16.12 -8.03
N TRP A 282 -7.93 -15.97 -9.13
CA TRP A 282 -7.69 -16.62 -10.41
C TRP A 282 -7.80 -15.58 -11.52
N ASP A 283 -6.71 -15.38 -12.25
CA ASP A 283 -6.61 -14.42 -13.33
C ASP A 283 -6.32 -15.14 -14.65
N GLY A 284 -6.92 -14.65 -15.74
CA GLY A 284 -6.59 -15.05 -17.09
C GLY A 284 -6.46 -13.82 -17.97
N GLY A 285 -5.54 -13.82 -18.92
CA GLY A 285 -5.43 -12.69 -19.83
C GLY A 285 -4.77 -12.99 -21.16
N LEU A 286 -5.08 -12.14 -22.13
CA LEU A 286 -4.46 -12.09 -23.45
C LEU A 286 -3.85 -10.71 -23.66
N ARG A 287 -2.63 -10.67 -24.18
CA ARG A 287 -1.92 -9.45 -24.53
C ARG A 287 -1.55 -9.50 -26.00
N TYR A 288 -1.84 -8.41 -26.70
CA TYR A 288 -1.41 -8.15 -28.05
C TYR A 288 -0.45 -6.97 -28.06
N HIS A 289 0.67 -7.09 -28.76
CA HIS A 289 1.56 -5.98 -29.03
C HIS A 289 2.11 -6.09 -30.44
N LYS A 290 1.96 -5.04 -31.24
CA LYS A 290 2.57 -4.92 -32.56
C LYS A 290 2.85 -3.45 -32.87
N ASP A 291 4.10 -3.14 -33.19
CA ASP A 291 4.57 -1.81 -33.53
C ASP A 291 4.17 -0.78 -32.44
N ILE A 292 3.24 0.12 -32.78
CA ILE A 292 2.76 1.18 -31.89
C ILE A 292 1.54 0.80 -31.06
N TRP A 293 0.94 -0.38 -31.28
CA TRP A 293 -0.33 -0.75 -30.66
C TRP A 293 -0.15 -1.89 -29.65
N SER A 294 -0.63 -1.64 -28.43
CA SER A 294 -0.76 -2.61 -27.35
C SER A 294 -2.22 -2.77 -26.94
N SER A 295 -2.68 -3.99 -26.73
CA SER A 295 -4.02 -4.30 -26.21
C SER A 295 -3.91 -5.42 -25.17
N GLN A 296 -4.72 -5.36 -24.12
CA GLN A 296 -4.81 -6.43 -23.14
C GLN A 296 -6.26 -6.65 -22.69
N LEU A 297 -6.66 -7.91 -22.63
CA LEU A 297 -7.91 -8.36 -22.04
C LEU A 297 -7.57 -9.22 -20.82
N ILE A 298 -8.04 -8.81 -19.64
CA ILE A 298 -7.79 -9.52 -18.39
C ILE A 298 -9.14 -9.83 -17.75
N THR A 299 -9.31 -11.07 -17.31
CA THR A 299 -10.42 -11.51 -16.46
C THR A 299 -9.88 -11.97 -15.13
N SER A 300 -10.64 -11.73 -14.06
CA SER A 300 -10.23 -12.11 -12.71
C SER A 300 -11.44 -12.52 -11.89
N TYR A 301 -11.24 -13.54 -11.07
CA TYR A 301 -12.16 -13.96 -10.02
C TYR A 301 -11.39 -14.02 -8.71
N SER A 302 -11.96 -13.47 -7.65
CA SER A 302 -11.42 -13.58 -6.29
C SER A 302 -12.52 -13.90 -5.30
N HIS A 303 -12.17 -14.67 -4.29
CA HIS A 303 -13.08 -15.08 -3.21
C HIS A 303 -12.35 -15.00 -1.89
N SER A 304 -12.94 -14.29 -0.94
CA SER A 304 -12.42 -14.18 0.42
C SER A 304 -13.47 -14.60 1.44
N LYS A 305 -13.03 -15.35 2.45
CA LYS A 305 -13.83 -15.69 3.64
C LYS A 305 -13.04 -15.25 4.87
N ASP A 306 -13.59 -14.31 5.63
CA ASP A 306 -12.95 -13.75 6.81
C ASP A 306 -13.77 -14.06 8.06
N TYR A 307 -13.29 -15.00 8.88
CA TYR A 307 -13.95 -15.39 10.12
C TYR A 307 -13.33 -14.64 11.30
N ASN A 308 -14.16 -14.12 12.20
CA ASN A 308 -13.73 -13.71 13.54
C ASN A 308 -14.54 -14.48 14.57
N TYR A 309 -13.89 -15.17 15.49
CA TYR A 309 -14.56 -16.10 16.40
C TYR A 309 -13.76 -16.29 17.69
N ASP A 310 -14.45 -16.81 18.70
CA ASP A 310 -13.85 -17.27 19.94
C ASP A 310 -13.50 -18.77 19.79
N PRO A 311 -12.23 -19.18 19.93
CA PRO A 311 -11.79 -20.56 19.70
C PRO A 311 -12.39 -21.56 20.69
N ARG A 312 -12.93 -21.12 21.84
CA ARG A 312 -13.61 -21.98 22.81
C ARG A 312 -14.97 -22.46 22.27
N PHE A 313 -15.59 -21.68 21.39
CA PHE A 313 -16.90 -21.98 20.79
C PHE A 313 -16.80 -22.37 19.30
N GLY A 314 -15.82 -21.84 18.58
CA GLY A 314 -15.50 -22.19 17.18
C GLY A 314 -16.22 -21.34 16.12
N ILE A 315 -15.82 -21.52 14.86
CA ILE A 315 -16.24 -20.71 13.70
C ILE A 315 -17.74 -20.76 13.35
N SER A 316 -18.49 -21.69 13.93
CA SER A 316 -19.92 -21.90 13.66
C SER A 316 -20.81 -21.46 14.81
N ASP A 317 -20.24 -20.92 15.89
CA ASP A 317 -21.00 -20.37 17.01
C ASP A 317 -21.70 -19.06 16.61
N ILE A 318 -22.79 -18.73 17.30
CA ILE A 318 -23.58 -17.51 17.05
C ILE A 318 -22.80 -16.20 17.32
N SER A 319 -21.72 -16.28 18.10
CA SER A 319 -20.81 -15.16 18.35
C SER A 319 -19.78 -14.94 17.24
N ALA A 320 -19.60 -15.91 16.34
CA ALA A 320 -18.68 -15.80 15.23
C ALA A 320 -19.26 -14.91 14.13
N THR A 321 -18.38 -14.19 13.43
CA THR A 321 -18.72 -13.40 12.25
C THR A 321 -18.02 -13.98 11.03
N LEU A 322 -18.63 -13.82 9.86
CA LEU A 322 -18.06 -14.17 8.58
C LEU A 322 -18.20 -12.97 7.66
N ASP A 323 -17.17 -12.65 6.89
CA ASP A 323 -17.30 -11.87 5.66
C ASP A 323 -16.99 -12.76 4.46
N ASP A 324 -18.00 -13.10 3.65
CA ASP A 324 -17.88 -13.97 2.48
C ASP A 324 -18.16 -13.18 1.20
N ILE A 325 -17.08 -12.78 0.52
CA ILE A 325 -17.14 -11.87 -0.63
C ILE A 325 -16.53 -12.51 -1.86
N GLN A 326 -17.27 -12.45 -2.96
CA GLN A 326 -16.78 -12.80 -4.29
C GLN A 326 -16.70 -11.56 -5.15
N GLN A 327 -15.64 -11.47 -5.96
CA GLN A 327 -15.43 -10.35 -6.87
C GLN A 327 -14.99 -10.89 -8.24
N TYR A 328 -15.63 -10.36 -9.28
CA TYR A 328 -15.36 -10.65 -10.68
C TYR A 328 -14.94 -9.36 -11.38
N ASN A 329 -13.89 -9.43 -12.20
CA ASN A 329 -13.42 -8.31 -13.00
C ASN A 329 -13.19 -8.74 -14.45
N VAL A 330 -13.54 -7.86 -15.39
CA VAL A 330 -13.15 -7.96 -16.79
C VAL A 330 -12.62 -6.59 -17.20
N GLN A 331 -11.41 -6.54 -17.75
CA GLN A 331 -10.77 -5.29 -18.16
C GLN A 331 -10.23 -5.45 -19.58
N TRP A 332 -10.63 -4.55 -20.48
CA TRP A 332 -10.06 -4.45 -21.82
C TRP A 332 -9.42 -3.07 -21.99
N SER A 333 -8.12 -3.04 -22.19
CA SER A 333 -7.33 -1.81 -22.27
C SER A 333 -6.55 -1.78 -23.57
N ASN A 334 -6.43 -0.60 -24.17
CA ASN A 334 -5.69 -0.36 -25.40
C ASN A 334 -4.79 0.87 -25.24
N SER A 335 -3.60 0.82 -25.81
CA SER A 335 -2.67 1.95 -25.89
C SER A 335 -2.04 2.00 -27.27
N VAL A 336 -1.97 3.20 -27.84
CA VAL A 336 -1.33 3.47 -29.13
C VAL A 336 -0.28 4.54 -28.92
N GLN A 337 0.95 4.28 -29.33
CA GLN A 337 2.03 5.26 -29.34
C GLN A 337 1.76 6.30 -30.45
N VAL A 338 1.77 7.59 -30.08
CA VAL A 338 1.48 8.70 -30.99
C VAL A 338 2.56 9.78 -30.82
N GLY A 339 3.46 9.92 -31.77
CA GLY A 339 4.57 10.87 -31.66
C GLY A 339 5.48 10.56 -30.46
N LYS A 340 5.68 11.53 -29.55
CA LYS A 340 6.49 11.40 -28.33
C LYS A 340 5.62 11.13 -27.09
N GLY A 341 4.71 10.18 -27.21
CA GLY A 341 3.73 9.90 -26.17
C GLY A 341 2.80 8.77 -26.57
N ASN A 342 1.67 8.65 -25.87
CA ASN A 342 0.67 7.63 -26.13
C ASN A 342 -0.75 8.10 -25.81
N VAL A 343 -1.71 7.47 -26.49
CA VAL A 343 -3.14 7.61 -26.21
C VAL A 343 -3.67 6.24 -25.83
N GLY A 344 -4.40 6.16 -24.73
CA GLY A 344 -5.02 4.96 -24.24
C GLY A 344 -6.53 5.08 -24.13
N ALA A 345 -7.21 3.95 -24.24
CA ALA A 345 -8.63 3.84 -23.95
C ALA A 345 -8.95 2.42 -23.47
N GLY A 346 -9.93 2.30 -22.58
CA GLY A 346 -10.36 1.00 -22.09
C GLY A 346 -11.75 1.01 -21.48
N VAL A 347 -12.25 -0.20 -21.29
CA VAL A 347 -13.49 -0.50 -20.61
C VAL A 347 -13.22 -1.56 -19.56
N ASP A 348 -13.83 -1.42 -18.39
CA ASP A 348 -13.80 -2.43 -17.37
C ASP A 348 -15.17 -2.63 -16.74
N TRP A 349 -15.41 -3.85 -16.28
CA TRP A 349 -16.60 -4.27 -15.58
C TRP A 349 -16.18 -4.99 -14.31
N GLN A 350 -16.82 -4.62 -13.20
CA GLN A 350 -16.62 -5.22 -11.90
C GLN A 350 -17.98 -5.63 -11.32
N LYS A 351 -18.02 -6.81 -10.70
CA LYS A 351 -19.12 -7.27 -9.86
C LYS A 351 -18.59 -7.76 -8.53
N GLN A 352 -19.20 -7.29 -7.44
CA GLN A 352 -18.97 -7.79 -6.09
C GLN A 352 -20.27 -8.37 -5.55
N THR A 353 -20.18 -9.53 -4.92
CA THR A 353 -21.31 -10.18 -4.24
C THR A 353 -20.92 -10.58 -2.84
N THR A 354 -21.89 -10.48 -1.93
CA THR A 354 -21.76 -10.89 -0.52
C THR A 354 -22.82 -11.95 -0.23
N GLU A 355 -22.48 -12.93 0.60
CA GLU A 355 -23.44 -13.92 1.10
C GLU A 355 -24.21 -13.40 2.31
N PRO A 356 -25.45 -13.87 2.57
CA PRO A 356 -26.17 -13.59 3.81
C PRO A 356 -25.32 -13.91 5.05
N GLY A 357 -25.36 -13.05 6.06
CA GLY A 357 -24.54 -13.16 7.26
C GLY A 357 -23.15 -12.50 7.14
N THR A 358 -22.74 -12.07 5.94
CA THR A 358 -21.51 -11.28 5.74
C THR A 358 -21.58 -10.00 6.55
N ASN A 359 -20.65 -9.75 7.48
CA ASN A 359 -20.62 -8.51 8.24
C ASN A 359 -21.98 -8.12 8.88
N PHE A 360 -22.66 -9.12 9.45
CA PHE A 360 -24.00 -8.95 10.04
C PHE A 360 -25.07 -8.47 9.06
N ILE A 361 -24.90 -8.56 7.74
CA ILE A 361 -25.95 -8.22 6.78
C ILE A 361 -26.97 -9.36 6.68
N ALA A 362 -28.27 -9.04 6.65
CA ALA A 362 -29.32 -10.06 6.66
C ALA A 362 -29.47 -10.83 5.33
N ASN A 363 -29.13 -10.18 4.21
CA ASN A 363 -29.31 -10.72 2.86
C ASN A 363 -28.00 -10.62 2.07
N GLY A 364 -27.85 -11.42 1.01
CA GLY A 364 -26.77 -11.20 0.06
C GLY A 364 -27.00 -9.93 -0.77
N TYR A 365 -25.93 -9.16 -1.01
CA TYR A 365 -25.97 -7.95 -1.83
C TYR A 365 -25.03 -8.07 -3.02
N GLU A 366 -25.39 -7.38 -4.10
CA GLU A 366 -24.61 -7.30 -5.33
C GLU A 366 -24.37 -5.83 -5.70
N LEU A 367 -23.11 -5.48 -5.96
CA LEU A 367 -22.73 -4.21 -6.57
C LEU A 367 -22.06 -4.47 -7.92
N ARG A 368 -22.48 -3.73 -8.94
CA ARG A 368 -21.89 -3.76 -10.28
C ARG A 368 -21.39 -2.36 -10.65
N ASN A 369 -20.27 -2.30 -11.34
CA ASN A 369 -19.72 -1.07 -11.89
C ASN A 369 -19.20 -1.32 -13.30
N THR A 370 -19.55 -0.44 -14.23
CA THR A 370 -18.95 -0.44 -15.58
C THR A 370 -18.24 0.88 -15.80
N GLY A 371 -16.95 0.84 -16.07
CA GLY A 371 -16.14 2.02 -16.31
C GLY A 371 -15.64 2.10 -17.75
N ILE A 372 -15.66 3.28 -18.32
CA ILE A 372 -14.97 3.61 -19.58
C ILE A 372 -13.99 4.75 -19.33
N TYR A 373 -12.78 4.63 -19.86
CA TYR A 373 -11.75 5.63 -19.65
C TYR A 373 -10.90 5.89 -20.89
N THR A 374 -10.25 7.05 -20.91
CA THR A 374 -9.22 7.41 -21.88
C THR A 374 -8.07 8.12 -21.19
N THR A 375 -6.87 7.95 -21.71
CA THR A 375 -5.64 8.58 -21.24
C THR A 375 -4.88 9.17 -22.43
N ALA A 376 -4.14 10.24 -22.19
CA ALA A 376 -3.22 10.81 -23.15
C ALA A 376 -1.98 11.34 -22.43
N LEU A 377 -0.81 11.04 -22.97
CA LEU A 377 0.47 11.60 -22.56
C LEU A 377 1.19 12.08 -23.82
N GLN A 378 1.71 13.30 -23.82
CA GLN A 378 2.41 13.84 -24.97
C GLN A 378 3.51 14.84 -24.59
N ALA A 379 4.70 14.67 -25.17
CA ALA A 379 5.79 15.65 -25.08
C ALA A 379 5.82 16.60 -26.29
N PHE A 380 5.85 17.90 -26.02
CA PHE A 380 5.95 19.04 -26.94
C PHE A 380 7.22 19.86 -26.62
N GLY A 381 8.36 19.44 -27.16
CA GLY A 381 9.64 20.05 -26.79
C GLY A 381 9.92 19.87 -25.29
N PRO A 382 10.13 20.94 -24.51
CA PRO A 382 10.38 20.85 -23.06
C PRO A 382 9.10 20.67 -22.23
N VAL A 383 7.92 20.65 -22.84
CA VAL A 383 6.64 20.54 -22.11
C VAL A 383 6.05 19.15 -22.30
N THR A 384 5.69 18.48 -21.21
CA THR A 384 4.95 17.20 -21.22
C THR A 384 3.58 17.42 -20.63
N LEU A 385 2.54 16.96 -21.33
CA LEU A 385 1.15 17.02 -20.88
C LEU A 385 0.61 15.61 -20.68
N GLU A 386 -0.09 15.39 -19.57
CA GLU A 386 -0.80 14.15 -19.25
C GLU A 386 -2.26 14.49 -18.94
N GLY A 387 -3.18 13.62 -19.37
CA GLY A 387 -4.59 13.74 -19.07
C GLY A 387 -5.29 12.39 -19.03
N ALA A 388 -6.30 12.28 -18.18
CA ALA A 388 -7.20 11.12 -18.17
C ALA A 388 -8.64 11.55 -17.86
N LEU A 389 -9.59 10.82 -18.42
CA LEU A 389 -11.03 11.00 -18.21
C LEU A 389 -11.67 9.63 -18.08
N ARG A 390 -12.53 9.47 -17.09
CA ARG A 390 -13.27 8.23 -16.84
C ARG A 390 -14.71 8.51 -16.45
N SER A 391 -15.61 7.66 -16.93
CA SER A 391 -16.98 7.59 -16.48
C SER A 391 -17.28 6.20 -15.94
N ASP A 392 -17.79 6.12 -14.72
CA ASP A 392 -18.20 4.91 -14.03
C ASP A 392 -19.73 4.91 -13.88
N ASP A 393 -20.39 3.83 -14.31
CA ASP A 393 -21.82 3.58 -14.07
C ASP A 393 -21.97 2.51 -12.98
N SER A 394 -22.33 2.96 -11.77
CA SER A 394 -22.57 2.11 -10.61
C SER A 394 -24.03 1.69 -10.53
N SER A 395 -24.29 0.41 -10.30
CA SER A 395 -25.65 -0.10 -10.10
C SER A 395 -26.38 0.52 -8.91
N GLN A 396 -25.65 1.11 -7.96
CA GLN A 396 -26.20 1.71 -6.75
C GLN A 396 -26.20 3.25 -6.80
N PHE A 397 -25.16 3.86 -7.40
CA PHE A 397 -24.95 5.31 -7.35
C PHE A 397 -25.13 6.01 -8.70
N GLY A 398 -25.34 5.25 -9.78
CA GLY A 398 -25.44 5.78 -11.13
C GLY A 398 -24.09 6.27 -11.66
N GLN A 399 -24.15 7.24 -12.57
CA GLN A 399 -22.99 7.69 -13.32
C GLN A 399 -22.16 8.73 -12.56
N HIS A 400 -20.85 8.49 -12.45
CA HIS A 400 -19.86 9.42 -11.92
C HIS A 400 -18.71 9.61 -12.92
N THR A 401 -18.30 10.86 -13.13
CA THR A 401 -17.20 11.20 -14.05
C THR A 401 -16.05 11.83 -13.30
N THR A 402 -14.85 11.27 -13.48
CA THR A 402 -13.61 11.80 -12.92
C THR A 402 -12.62 12.12 -14.02
N TRP A 403 -11.78 13.13 -13.77
CA TRP A 403 -10.76 13.54 -14.72
C TRP A 403 -9.53 14.06 -13.99
N GLN A 404 -8.39 13.99 -14.67
CA GLN A 404 -7.15 14.61 -14.20
C GLN A 404 -6.35 15.16 -15.37
N SER A 405 -5.54 16.17 -15.09
CA SER A 405 -4.59 16.74 -16.03
C SER A 405 -3.33 17.17 -15.28
N SER A 406 -2.18 16.92 -15.91
CA SER A 406 -0.88 17.33 -15.41
C SER A 406 -0.07 17.97 -16.53
N ALA A 407 0.74 18.95 -16.17
CA ALA A 407 1.70 19.58 -17.06
C ALA A 407 3.06 19.62 -16.38
N ALA A 408 4.10 19.29 -17.14
CA ALA A 408 5.47 19.45 -16.71
C ALA A 408 6.24 20.30 -17.72
N TRP A 409 7.07 21.21 -17.24
CA TRP A 409 7.94 22.05 -18.06
C TRP A 409 9.39 21.91 -17.62
N GLU A 410 10.21 21.32 -18.50
CA GLU A 410 11.66 21.29 -18.39
C GLU A 410 12.24 22.65 -18.80
N PHE A 411 12.33 23.56 -17.83
CA PHE A 411 12.77 24.94 -18.09
C PHE A 411 14.29 25.05 -18.24
N VAL A 412 15.04 24.09 -17.69
CA VAL A 412 16.47 23.86 -17.88
C VAL A 412 16.69 22.34 -17.91
N ASN A 413 17.69 21.87 -18.66
CA ASN A 413 18.00 20.44 -18.73
C ASN A 413 18.17 19.85 -17.32
N GLY A 414 17.37 18.83 -17.02
CA GLY A 414 17.38 18.14 -15.73
C GLY A 414 16.63 18.86 -14.61
N TYR A 415 15.86 19.92 -14.89
CA TYR A 415 14.99 20.61 -13.92
C TYR A 415 13.59 20.82 -14.50
N ARG A 416 12.57 20.32 -13.79
CA ARG A 416 11.18 20.36 -14.24
C ARG A 416 10.27 20.99 -13.20
N LEU A 417 9.39 21.88 -13.64
CA LEU A 417 8.22 22.33 -12.88
C LEU A 417 7.04 21.43 -13.22
N LEU A 418 6.28 21.01 -12.21
CA LEU A 418 5.10 20.16 -12.36
C LEU A 418 3.88 20.85 -11.76
N ALA A 419 2.75 20.74 -12.43
CA ALA A 419 1.45 21.13 -11.91
C ALA A 419 0.43 20.06 -12.29
N SER A 420 -0.40 19.65 -11.34
CA SER A 420 -1.47 18.69 -11.58
C SER A 420 -2.76 19.07 -10.85
N TYR A 421 -3.87 18.68 -11.47
CA TYR A 421 -5.20 18.76 -10.89
C TYR A 421 -5.96 17.48 -11.24
N GLY A 422 -6.72 16.95 -10.29
CA GLY A 422 -7.58 15.79 -10.53
C GLY A 422 -8.77 15.73 -9.60
N THR A 423 -9.84 15.09 -10.08
CA THR A 423 -10.99 14.72 -9.29
C THR A 423 -10.98 13.22 -9.00
N GLY A 424 -11.45 12.86 -7.82
CA GLY A 424 -11.62 11.46 -7.43
C GLY A 424 -12.96 11.24 -6.77
N TYR A 425 -13.43 10.00 -6.77
CA TYR A 425 -14.63 9.62 -6.03
C TYR A 425 -14.44 8.26 -5.38
N LYS A 426 -15.22 8.01 -4.35
CA LYS A 426 -15.34 6.71 -3.71
C LYS A 426 -16.79 6.41 -3.38
N ALA A 427 -17.28 5.28 -3.89
CA ALA A 427 -18.58 4.77 -3.52
C ALA A 427 -18.55 4.16 -2.09
N PRO A 428 -19.64 4.30 -1.31
CA PRO A 428 -19.83 3.52 -0.09
C PRO A 428 -19.78 2.02 -0.37
N THR A 429 -19.21 1.26 0.57
CA THR A 429 -19.17 -0.21 0.48
C THR A 429 -20.51 -0.86 0.85
N ILE A 430 -20.69 -2.14 0.52
CA ILE A 430 -21.87 -2.94 0.94
C ILE A 430 -22.03 -2.88 2.47
N GLY A 431 -20.94 -3.04 3.22
CA GLY A 431 -20.96 -2.96 4.68
C GLY A 431 -21.36 -1.58 5.20
N GLN A 432 -20.90 -0.50 4.57
CA GLN A 432 -21.28 0.86 4.94
C GLN A 432 -22.76 1.17 4.66
N LEU A 433 -23.34 0.57 3.63
CA LEU A 433 -24.74 0.77 3.24
C LEU A 433 -25.71 -0.10 4.04
N TYR A 434 -25.36 -1.37 4.28
CA TYR A 434 -26.33 -2.40 4.68
C TYR A 434 -25.93 -3.19 5.94
N GLY A 435 -24.79 -2.90 6.58
CA GLY A 435 -24.40 -3.52 7.85
C GLY A 435 -25.48 -3.35 8.92
N SER A 436 -25.83 -4.39 9.68
CA SER A 436 -26.96 -4.30 10.63
C SER A 436 -26.75 -3.33 11.79
N PHE A 437 -25.50 -3.01 12.14
CA PHE A 437 -25.20 -2.10 13.26
C PHE A 437 -24.88 -0.67 12.82
N SER A 438 -24.16 -0.51 11.70
CA SER A 438 -23.68 0.80 11.24
C SER A 438 -24.10 1.14 9.82
N GLY A 439 -24.87 0.30 9.14
CA GLY A 439 -25.30 0.50 7.76
C GLY A 439 -26.20 1.72 7.60
N ASN A 440 -25.94 2.50 6.56
CA ASN A 440 -26.79 3.63 6.18
C ASN A 440 -26.96 3.67 4.66
N ALA A 441 -28.13 3.24 4.18
CA ALA A 441 -28.46 3.22 2.76
C ALA A 441 -28.58 4.62 2.12
N SER A 442 -28.59 5.70 2.92
CA SER A 442 -28.65 7.09 2.43
C SER A 442 -27.28 7.73 2.22
N LEU A 443 -26.19 6.97 2.39
CA LEU A 443 -24.84 7.48 2.17
C LEU A 443 -24.64 7.93 0.72
N LYS A 444 -23.94 9.05 0.57
CA LYS A 444 -23.45 9.56 -0.70
C LYS A 444 -22.01 9.13 -0.95
N PRO A 445 -21.58 9.06 -2.22
CA PRO A 445 -20.17 8.98 -2.58
C PRO A 445 -19.34 10.09 -1.96
N GLU A 446 -18.14 9.73 -1.53
CA GLU A 446 -17.09 10.66 -1.15
C GLU A 446 -16.49 11.22 -2.44
N GLU A 447 -16.29 12.54 -2.52
CA GLU A 447 -15.73 13.21 -3.69
C GLU A 447 -14.49 13.99 -3.31
N SER A 448 -13.51 14.06 -4.20
CA SER A 448 -12.24 14.75 -3.93
C SER A 448 -11.81 15.64 -5.09
N LYS A 449 -11.17 16.75 -4.73
CA LYS A 449 -10.49 17.65 -5.65
C LYS A 449 -9.08 17.88 -5.14
N GLN A 450 -8.09 17.56 -5.96
CA GLN A 450 -6.70 17.62 -5.57
C GLN A 450 -5.89 18.47 -6.53
N TRP A 451 -5.04 19.33 -5.95
CA TRP A 451 -4.05 20.15 -6.64
C TRP A 451 -2.66 19.79 -6.13
N GLU A 452 -1.69 19.76 -7.02
CA GLU A 452 -0.28 19.61 -6.66
C GLU A 452 0.58 20.49 -7.56
N GLY A 453 1.58 21.12 -6.95
CA GLY A 453 2.63 21.85 -7.64
C GLY A 453 3.98 21.39 -7.11
N GLY A 454 4.91 21.09 -8.01
CA GLY A 454 6.20 20.55 -7.65
C GLY A 454 7.34 21.03 -8.52
N ILE A 455 8.54 20.79 -8.05
CA ILE A 455 9.78 20.99 -8.78
C ILE A 455 10.69 19.80 -8.51
N GLU A 456 11.34 19.31 -9.56
CA GLU A 456 12.32 18.25 -9.47
C GLU A 456 13.56 18.61 -10.25
N GLY A 457 14.69 18.01 -9.87
CA GLY A 457 15.86 18.05 -10.71
C GLY A 457 17.04 17.24 -10.24
N LEU A 458 18.07 17.28 -11.07
CA LEU A 458 19.37 16.66 -10.83
C LEU A 458 20.43 17.75 -10.62
N THR A 459 20.90 17.88 -9.38
CA THR A 459 21.93 18.85 -9.00
C THR A 459 23.19 18.13 -8.54
N GLY A 460 24.21 18.06 -9.41
CA GLY A 460 25.38 17.22 -9.14
C GLY A 460 24.98 15.75 -9.05
N PRO A 461 25.35 15.01 -7.98
CA PRO A 461 24.92 13.63 -7.79
C PRO A 461 23.51 13.51 -7.16
N VAL A 462 22.84 14.63 -6.86
CA VAL A 462 21.59 14.62 -6.09
C VAL A 462 20.39 14.72 -7.02
N ASN A 463 19.63 13.63 -7.10
CA ASN A 463 18.28 13.62 -7.66
C ASN A 463 17.29 14.01 -6.55
N TRP A 464 16.47 15.03 -6.77
CA TRP A 464 15.55 15.55 -5.75
C TRP A 464 14.21 15.97 -6.35
N HIS A 465 13.17 15.89 -5.53
CA HIS A 465 11.82 16.34 -5.86
C HIS A 465 11.19 17.01 -4.64
N VAL A 466 10.50 18.13 -4.83
CA VAL A 466 9.73 18.82 -3.79
C VAL A 466 8.37 19.20 -4.35
N SER A 467 7.30 18.80 -3.68
CA SER A 467 5.95 19.19 -4.04
C SER A 467 5.12 19.66 -2.86
N ALA A 468 4.16 20.53 -3.15
CA ALA A 468 3.10 20.92 -2.25
C ALA A 468 1.76 20.50 -2.84
N TYR A 469 0.91 19.93 -1.99
CA TYR A 469 -0.38 19.40 -2.42
C TYR A 469 -1.51 19.84 -1.49
N ARG A 470 -2.72 19.84 -2.03
CA ARG A 470 -3.97 20.02 -1.30
C ARG A 470 -5.03 19.10 -1.89
N ASN A 471 -5.68 18.32 -1.04
CA ASN A 471 -6.84 17.50 -1.37
C ASN A 471 -8.01 17.91 -0.47
N ASP A 472 -9.07 18.41 -1.09
CA ASP A 472 -10.34 18.70 -0.42
C ASP A 472 -11.29 17.52 -0.70
N VAL A 473 -11.73 16.84 0.36
CA VAL A 473 -12.64 15.69 0.30
C VAL A 473 -13.99 16.09 0.86
N ASP A 474 -15.03 15.99 0.04
CA ASP A 474 -16.43 16.25 0.39
C ASP A 474 -17.16 14.94 0.68
N ASN A 475 -18.20 15.00 1.52
CA ASN A 475 -19.02 13.86 1.95
C ASN A 475 -18.23 12.72 2.62
N LEU A 476 -17.13 13.03 3.32
CA LEU A 476 -16.27 12.04 3.97
C LEU A 476 -17.11 11.08 4.85
N ILE A 477 -16.95 9.78 4.67
CA ILE A 477 -17.74 8.80 5.44
C ILE A 477 -17.01 8.49 6.74
N GLN A 478 -17.71 8.63 7.87
CA GLN A 478 -17.23 8.19 9.19
C GLN A 478 -18.34 7.45 9.94
N SER A 479 -17.95 6.71 10.98
CA SER A 479 -18.91 6.14 11.92
C SER A 479 -19.55 7.24 12.75
N GLY A 480 -20.88 7.22 12.86
CA GLY A 480 -21.64 8.16 13.67
C GLY A 480 -21.41 7.96 15.16
N SER A 481 -21.94 8.90 15.96
CA SER A 481 -21.89 8.79 17.42
C SER A 481 -23.00 7.90 17.97
N ALA A 482 -22.87 7.53 19.25
CA ALA A 482 -23.94 6.89 20.01
C ALA A 482 -25.26 7.71 19.93
N PRO A 483 -26.44 7.06 19.96
CA PRO A 483 -26.65 5.63 20.21
C PRO A 483 -26.66 4.76 18.95
N THR A 484 -26.68 5.34 17.75
CA THR A 484 -26.90 4.56 16.51
C THR A 484 -25.62 4.07 15.85
N PHE A 485 -24.48 4.74 16.03
CA PHE A 485 -23.19 4.41 15.39
C PHE A 485 -23.25 4.26 13.85
N ALA A 486 -24.36 4.70 13.25
CA ALA A 486 -24.63 4.59 11.83
C ALA A 486 -23.60 5.40 11.05
N ASN A 487 -23.09 4.83 9.96
CA ASN A 487 -22.20 5.53 9.06
C ASN A 487 -22.90 6.77 8.52
N VAL A 488 -22.18 7.88 8.51
CA VAL A 488 -22.69 9.19 8.09
C VAL A 488 -21.67 9.85 7.19
N ASN A 489 -22.15 10.56 6.17
CA ASN A 489 -21.31 11.53 5.47
C ASN A 489 -21.10 12.70 6.44
N VAL A 490 -19.95 12.75 7.09
CA VAL A 490 -19.55 13.86 7.95
C VAL A 490 -18.63 14.77 7.19
N GLY A 491 -19.09 16.00 7.01
CA GLY A 491 -18.27 17.15 6.70
C GLY A 491 -17.32 17.03 5.51
N ARG A 492 -16.37 17.95 5.52
CA ARG A 492 -15.35 18.11 4.50
C ARG A 492 -14.00 17.96 5.17
N ALA A 493 -13.09 17.21 4.56
CA ALA A 493 -11.70 17.17 5.02
C ALA A 493 -10.81 17.96 4.07
N ARG A 494 -9.81 18.64 4.63
CA ARG A 494 -8.71 19.24 3.87
C ARG A 494 -7.41 18.59 4.29
N LEU A 495 -6.75 17.98 3.32
CA LEU A 495 -5.45 17.36 3.47
C LEU A 495 -4.44 18.21 2.69
N GLN A 496 -3.56 18.92 3.39
CA GLN A 496 -2.56 19.75 2.73
C GLN A 496 -1.17 19.44 3.29
N GLY A 497 -0.16 19.48 2.43
CA GLY A 497 1.17 19.06 2.82
C GLY A 497 2.27 19.42 1.85
N VAL A 498 3.48 19.11 2.27
CA VAL A 498 4.71 19.20 1.48
C VAL A 498 5.38 17.84 1.53
N GLU A 499 5.81 17.34 0.38
CA GLU A 499 6.62 16.13 0.24
C GLU A 499 7.94 16.52 -0.39
N ALA A 500 9.06 16.07 0.18
CA ALA A 500 10.38 16.26 -0.38
C ALA A 500 11.12 14.93 -0.39
N THR A 501 11.77 14.61 -1.50
CA THR A 501 12.60 13.41 -1.65
C THR A 501 13.96 13.79 -2.19
N ALA A 502 14.98 13.00 -1.83
CA ALA A 502 16.26 13.04 -2.52
C ALA A 502 16.95 11.68 -2.47
N SER A 503 17.74 11.41 -3.51
CA SER A 503 18.64 10.28 -3.57
C SER A 503 19.98 10.68 -4.21
N PHE A 504 21.06 10.15 -3.66
CA PHE A 504 22.43 10.42 -4.12
C PHE A 504 23.37 9.38 -3.54
N ASP A 505 24.56 9.27 -4.13
CA ASP A 505 25.63 8.43 -3.60
C ASP A 505 26.78 9.31 -3.07
N THR A 506 27.39 8.89 -1.95
CA THR A 506 28.66 9.42 -1.46
C THR A 506 29.70 8.31 -1.41
N GLY A 507 30.50 8.21 -2.48
CA GLY A 507 31.44 7.10 -2.66
C GLY A 507 30.71 5.78 -2.85
N PHE A 508 30.83 4.87 -1.88
CA PHE A 508 30.19 3.55 -1.88
C PHE A 508 28.91 3.47 -1.05
N VAL A 509 28.44 4.61 -0.51
CA VAL A 509 27.22 4.71 0.29
C VAL A 509 26.12 5.35 -0.54
N SER A 510 24.98 4.67 -0.66
CA SER A 510 23.78 5.19 -1.29
C SER A 510 22.82 5.74 -0.25
N HIS A 511 22.23 6.89 -0.56
CA HIS A 511 21.34 7.64 0.31
C HIS A 511 19.97 7.76 -0.34
N LYS A 512 18.91 7.38 0.37
CA LYS A 512 17.52 7.63 -0.04
C LYS A 512 16.79 8.28 1.12
N LEU A 513 16.28 9.48 0.92
CA LEU A 513 15.63 10.25 1.98
C LEU A 513 14.31 10.89 1.53
N SER A 514 13.38 10.96 2.46
CA SER A 514 12.11 11.65 2.28
C SER A 514 11.69 12.39 3.53
N TYR A 515 11.00 13.52 3.32
CA TYR A 515 10.40 14.34 4.34
C TYR A 515 8.97 14.68 3.95
N ASP A 516 8.05 14.46 4.88
CA ASP A 516 6.64 14.77 4.70
C ASP A 516 6.18 15.72 5.80
N TYR A 517 5.49 16.79 5.40
CA TYR A 517 4.69 17.62 6.30
C TYR A 517 3.21 17.50 5.92
N LEU A 518 2.35 17.28 6.91
CA LEU A 518 0.92 17.08 6.72
C LEU A 518 0.11 17.89 7.75
N ASP A 519 -0.92 18.59 7.27
CA ASP A 519 -1.95 19.25 8.06
C ASP A 519 -3.33 18.71 7.64
N PRO A 520 -3.77 17.57 8.20
CA PRO A 520 -5.02 16.92 7.81
C PRO A 520 -6.14 17.38 8.74
N ARG A 521 -7.10 18.16 8.25
CA ARG A 521 -8.16 18.75 9.07
C ARG A 521 -9.54 18.33 8.64
N ASP A 522 -10.39 18.06 9.62
CA ASP A 522 -11.84 18.12 9.48
C ASP A 522 -12.24 19.61 9.44
N LEU A 523 -12.90 20.06 8.37
CA LEU A 523 -13.23 21.47 8.15
C LEU A 523 -14.45 21.95 8.94
N ASP A 524 -15.26 21.04 9.46
CA ASP A 524 -16.45 21.40 10.24
C ASP A 524 -16.09 21.64 11.70
N THR A 525 -15.18 20.83 12.24
CA THR A 525 -14.68 20.93 13.62
C THR A 525 -13.35 21.67 13.74
N ASN A 526 -12.66 21.91 12.61
CA ASN A 526 -11.29 22.41 12.53
C ASN A 526 -10.27 21.57 13.34
N GLN A 527 -10.59 20.31 13.61
CA GLN A 527 -9.71 19.39 14.32
C GLN A 527 -8.77 18.67 13.36
N ILE A 528 -7.57 18.34 13.85
CA ILE A 528 -6.65 17.48 13.11
C ILE A 528 -7.25 16.07 13.06
N LEU A 529 -7.18 15.39 11.92
CA LEU A 529 -7.63 14.00 11.79
C LEU A 529 -6.71 13.07 12.61
N THR A 530 -7.31 12.04 13.21
CA THR A 530 -6.59 11.10 14.08
C THR A 530 -5.62 10.20 13.29
N ARG A 531 -4.66 9.62 14.03
CA ARG A 531 -3.66 8.63 13.63
C ARG A 531 -2.72 9.03 12.50
N ARG A 532 -2.68 10.32 12.16
CA ARG A 532 -1.81 10.88 11.13
C ARG A 532 -0.70 11.72 11.77
N ALA A 533 0.54 11.30 11.58
CA ALA A 533 1.73 12.04 11.96
C ALA A 533 1.85 13.30 11.09
N ARG A 534 2.03 14.46 11.74
CA ARG A 534 2.18 15.74 11.02
C ARG A 534 3.50 15.90 10.29
N GLN A 535 4.51 15.16 10.72
CA GLN A 535 5.84 15.18 10.14
C GLN A 535 6.36 13.75 10.07
N GLN A 536 6.99 13.39 8.96
CA GLN A 536 7.74 12.16 8.84
C GLN A 536 9.08 12.45 8.18
N PHE A 537 10.11 11.76 8.64
CA PHE A 537 11.41 11.77 7.97
C PHE A 537 11.91 10.35 7.87
N LYS A 538 12.29 9.93 6.67
CA LYS A 538 12.70 8.56 6.36
C LYS A 538 14.03 8.62 5.65
N TYR A 539 14.94 7.75 6.05
CA TYR A 539 16.29 7.73 5.50
C TYR A 539 16.79 6.28 5.46
N ASP A 540 17.00 5.76 4.25
CA ASP A 540 17.74 4.54 4.01
C ASP A 540 19.17 4.86 3.57
N LEU A 541 20.13 4.19 4.22
CA LEU A 541 21.56 4.20 3.93
C LEU A 541 21.95 2.78 3.53
N ASP A 542 22.39 2.61 2.29
CA ASP A 542 22.82 1.32 1.74
C ASP A 542 24.32 1.37 1.41
N TRP A 543 25.10 0.36 1.78
CA TRP A 543 26.51 0.30 1.37
C TRP A 543 27.05 -1.13 1.36
N GLN A 544 28.03 -1.39 0.51
CA GLN A 544 28.70 -2.68 0.42
C GLN A 544 30.16 -2.58 0.87
N PHE A 545 30.61 -3.50 1.73
CA PHE A 545 31.99 -3.58 2.19
C PHE A 545 32.41 -5.05 2.39
N ASN A 546 33.48 -5.49 1.71
CA ASN A 546 33.97 -6.88 1.74
C ASN A 546 32.85 -7.92 1.53
N ASP A 547 32.11 -7.79 0.42
CA ASP A 547 30.94 -8.61 0.04
C ASP A 547 29.73 -8.54 0.99
N LEU A 548 29.83 -7.81 2.10
CA LEU A 548 28.73 -7.58 3.03
C LEU A 548 27.93 -6.35 2.59
N ASP A 549 26.67 -6.57 2.24
CA ASP A 549 25.71 -5.51 1.90
C ASP A 549 24.94 -5.11 3.17
N TRP A 550 24.99 -3.83 3.51
CA TRP A 550 24.38 -3.25 4.70
C TRP A 550 23.28 -2.27 4.34
N THR A 551 22.24 -2.27 5.17
CA THR A 551 21.22 -1.23 5.17
C THR A 551 21.00 -0.72 6.58
N VAL A 552 21.00 0.59 6.74
CA VAL A 552 20.50 1.27 7.94
C VAL A 552 19.28 2.09 7.55
N THR A 553 18.18 1.87 8.27
CA THR A 553 16.92 2.58 8.07
C THR A 553 16.61 3.41 9.28
N TYR A 554 16.43 4.71 9.07
CA TYR A 554 15.95 5.64 10.07
C TYR A 554 14.54 6.12 9.71
N HIS A 555 13.65 6.09 10.70
CA HIS A 555 12.28 6.60 10.56
C HIS A 555 11.92 7.46 11.75
N TYR A 556 11.66 8.74 11.49
CA TYR A 556 11.01 9.64 12.42
C TYR A 556 9.52 9.74 12.11
N LEU A 557 8.70 9.46 13.11
CA LEU A 557 7.25 9.68 13.09
C LEU A 557 6.93 10.79 14.08
N GLY A 558 6.44 11.91 13.60
CA GLY A 558 6.09 13.07 14.41
C GLY A 558 4.88 12.86 15.32
N GLU A 559 4.46 13.94 15.98
CA GLU A 559 3.26 13.94 16.82
C GLU A 559 2.00 13.56 16.02
N ARG A 560 1.10 12.82 16.67
CA ARG A 560 -0.21 12.43 16.16
C ARG A 560 -1.26 12.46 17.27
N TYR A 561 -2.52 12.53 16.88
CA TYR A 561 -3.64 12.43 17.82
C TYR A 561 -4.36 11.11 17.64
N ASP A 562 -4.89 10.54 18.72
CA ASP A 562 -5.77 9.37 18.67
C ASP A 562 -6.91 9.54 19.70
N GLN A 563 -7.76 8.53 19.82
CA GLN A 563 -8.80 8.47 20.84
C GLN A 563 -8.48 7.40 21.89
N ASN A 564 -8.67 7.77 23.16
CA ASN A 564 -8.69 6.86 24.29
C ASN A 564 -10.11 6.37 24.48
N PHE A 565 -10.34 5.10 24.16
CA PHE A 565 -11.66 4.46 24.27
C PHE A 565 -11.96 3.91 25.66
N ASN A 566 -11.02 3.99 26.62
CA ASN A 566 -11.25 3.59 28.02
C ASN A 566 -11.96 4.65 28.85
N THR A 567 -12.34 5.77 28.24
CA THR A 567 -13.16 6.81 28.85
C THR A 567 -14.47 6.94 28.08
N THR A 568 -15.56 7.24 28.78
CA THR A 568 -16.85 7.55 28.15
C THR A 568 -17.27 8.96 28.55
N PRO A 569 -17.29 9.94 27.61
CA PRO A 569 -16.96 9.81 26.19
C PRO A 569 -15.46 9.59 25.94
N ALA A 570 -15.12 9.06 24.75
CA ALA A 570 -13.73 8.82 24.36
C ALA A 570 -12.94 10.14 24.35
N GLU A 571 -11.81 10.15 25.05
CA GLU A 571 -10.96 11.34 25.17
C GLU A 571 -9.93 11.40 24.04
N ARG A 572 -9.67 12.61 23.54
CA ARG A 572 -8.65 12.81 22.51
C ARG A 572 -7.27 12.87 23.15
N VAL A 573 -6.39 11.93 22.77
CA VAL A 573 -5.02 11.83 23.27
C VAL A 573 -4.00 12.25 22.22
N LYS A 574 -2.84 12.71 22.67
CA LYS A 574 -1.72 13.09 21.81
C LYS A 574 -0.55 12.13 22.03
N LEU A 575 -0.16 11.43 20.97
CA LEU A 575 1.03 10.58 20.97
C LEU A 575 2.25 11.42 20.59
N ALA A 576 3.34 11.25 21.36
CA ALA A 576 4.60 11.94 21.11
C ALA A 576 5.30 11.42 19.85
N GLY A 577 6.20 12.25 19.29
CA GLY A 577 7.04 11.82 18.18
C GLY A 577 8.05 10.74 18.61
N VAL A 578 8.43 9.89 17.65
CA VAL A 578 9.34 8.75 17.86
C VAL A 578 10.37 8.65 16.74
N SER A 579 11.57 8.23 17.11
CA SER A 579 12.66 7.87 16.20
C SER A 579 12.91 6.38 16.28
N LEU A 580 12.90 5.70 15.14
CA LEU A 580 13.12 4.27 15.00
C LEU A 580 14.30 4.01 14.07
N TRP A 581 15.05 2.96 14.38
CA TRP A 581 16.26 2.57 13.66
C TRP A 581 16.21 1.07 13.40
N ASP A 582 16.46 0.66 12.16
CA ASP A 582 16.69 -0.73 11.82
C ASP A 582 18.08 -0.86 11.20
N ILE A 583 18.71 -2.01 11.38
CA ILE A 583 19.95 -2.38 10.69
C ILE A 583 19.79 -3.78 10.11
N ALA A 584 20.22 -3.93 8.86
CA ALA A 584 20.20 -5.18 8.12
C ALA A 584 21.55 -5.40 7.46
N ALA A 585 21.96 -6.67 7.36
CA ALA A 585 23.17 -7.09 6.66
C ALA A 585 22.89 -8.35 5.83
N SER A 586 23.55 -8.50 4.69
CA SER A 586 23.51 -9.70 3.87
C SER A 586 24.88 -10.08 3.33
N TYR A 587 25.19 -11.37 3.40
CA TYR A 587 26.48 -11.93 3.01
C TYR A 587 26.30 -13.11 2.05
N PRO A 588 26.85 -13.06 0.82
CA PRO A 588 26.86 -14.17 -0.11
C PRO A 588 27.93 -15.19 0.32
N VAL A 589 27.55 -16.20 1.10
CA VAL A 589 28.46 -17.27 1.56
C VAL A 589 29.03 -18.05 0.37
N THR A 590 28.22 -18.26 -0.66
CA THR A 590 28.62 -18.83 -1.95
C THR A 590 27.88 -18.12 -3.08
N SER A 591 28.12 -18.52 -4.33
CA SER A 591 27.31 -18.06 -5.47
C SER A 591 25.82 -18.46 -5.40
N HIS A 592 25.47 -19.41 -4.53
CA HIS A 592 24.11 -19.94 -4.38
C HIS A 592 23.48 -19.60 -3.03
N LEU A 593 24.29 -19.50 -1.96
CA LEU A 593 23.81 -19.30 -0.59
C LEU A 593 24.08 -17.88 -0.11
N THR A 594 23.02 -17.15 0.23
CA THR A 594 23.09 -15.86 0.92
C THR A 594 22.51 -15.98 2.32
N VAL A 595 23.22 -15.46 3.32
CA VAL A 595 22.73 -15.34 4.70
C VAL A 595 22.45 -13.87 4.99
N ARG A 596 21.31 -13.60 5.64
CA ARG A 596 20.83 -12.25 5.96
C ARG A 596 20.47 -12.15 7.44
N ALA A 597 20.80 -11.03 8.08
CA ALA A 597 20.43 -10.76 9.45
C ALA A 597 19.87 -9.34 9.59
N ARG A 598 18.87 -9.15 10.46
CA ARG A 598 18.24 -7.85 10.72
C ARG A 598 17.95 -7.66 12.19
N ILE A 599 18.15 -6.43 12.66
CA ILE A 599 17.65 -5.93 13.94
C ILE A 599 16.67 -4.80 13.65
N ALA A 600 15.40 -5.02 13.96
CA ALA A 600 14.36 -4.00 13.88
C ALA A 600 14.22 -3.29 15.23
N ASN A 601 13.96 -1.97 15.21
CA ASN A 601 13.90 -1.13 16.41
C ASN A 601 15.15 -1.31 17.30
N LEU A 602 16.32 -1.05 16.71
CA LEU A 602 17.65 -1.23 17.27
C LEU A 602 17.82 -0.66 18.69
N PHE A 603 17.14 0.44 19.01
CA PHE A 603 17.24 1.08 20.33
C PHE A 603 16.15 0.66 21.33
N ASP A 604 15.33 -0.35 20.97
CA ASP A 604 14.23 -0.86 21.80
C ASP A 604 13.29 0.25 22.29
N LYS A 605 12.90 1.12 21.36
CA LYS A 605 12.04 2.25 21.68
C LYS A 605 10.61 1.75 21.89
N ASN A 606 10.02 2.09 23.04
CA ASN A 606 8.59 1.92 23.27
C ASN A 606 7.81 3.05 22.58
N TYR A 607 6.84 2.68 21.76
CA TYR A 607 5.97 3.61 21.04
C TYR A 607 4.68 2.91 20.61
N GLU A 608 3.71 3.73 20.18
CA GLU A 608 2.43 3.27 19.66
C GLU A 608 2.08 4.06 18.39
N THR A 609 1.42 3.38 17.46
CA THR A 609 0.77 4.00 16.29
C THR A 609 -0.73 4.13 16.47
N VAL A 610 -1.33 3.23 17.27
CA VAL A 610 -2.71 3.27 17.75
C VAL A 610 -2.64 3.24 19.27
N TYR A 611 -3.27 4.21 19.93
CA TYR A 611 -3.21 4.33 21.38
C TYR A 611 -3.68 3.03 22.06
N GLY A 612 -2.87 2.54 22.99
CA GLY A 612 -3.13 1.33 23.79
C GLY A 612 -2.92 -0.01 23.09
N TYR A 613 -2.40 0.01 21.86
CA TYR A 613 -1.88 -1.19 21.20
C TYR A 613 -0.35 -1.17 21.26
N ARG A 614 0.22 -2.20 21.88
CA ARG A 614 1.67 -2.34 21.99
C ARG A 614 2.32 -2.61 20.63
N THR A 615 3.58 -2.21 20.51
CA THR A 615 4.46 -2.57 19.40
C THR A 615 5.51 -3.59 19.85
N ALA A 616 6.19 -4.23 18.90
CA ALA A 616 7.02 -5.40 19.16
C ALA A 616 8.28 -5.18 20.03
N GLY A 617 8.66 -3.93 20.31
CA GLY A 617 9.98 -3.61 20.85
C GLY A 617 11.09 -3.92 19.84
N ARG A 618 12.28 -4.28 20.32
CA ARG A 618 13.40 -4.73 19.47
C ARG A 618 13.22 -6.17 19.00
N GLU A 619 13.39 -6.41 17.70
CA GLU A 619 13.31 -7.75 17.10
C GLU A 619 14.57 -8.10 16.30
N TYR A 620 14.94 -9.38 16.33
CA TYR A 620 16.07 -9.97 15.61
C TYR A 620 15.58 -11.01 14.61
N TYR A 621 16.16 -11.03 13.41
CA TYR A 621 15.88 -12.03 12.39
C TYR A 621 17.17 -12.54 11.74
N LEU A 622 17.15 -13.81 11.34
CA LEU A 622 18.17 -14.47 10.54
C LEU A 622 17.47 -15.21 9.39
N THR A 623 18.01 -15.13 8.18
CA THR A 623 17.44 -15.77 6.99
C THR A 623 18.56 -16.35 6.13
N GLY A 624 18.34 -17.54 5.56
CA GLY A 624 19.23 -18.13 4.55
C GLY A 624 18.43 -18.39 3.28
N SER A 625 19.00 -18.01 2.14
CA SER A 625 18.41 -18.20 0.80
C SER A 625 19.39 -18.96 -0.09
N TYR A 626 18.92 -20.04 -0.71
CA TYR A 626 19.68 -20.88 -1.63
C TYR A 626 19.03 -20.83 -3.03
N SER A 627 19.77 -20.33 -4.01
CA SER A 627 19.27 -20.13 -5.40
C SER A 627 20.06 -20.97 -6.40
N PHE A 628 19.38 -21.66 -7.33
CA PHE A 628 19.98 -22.54 -8.34
C PHE A 628 19.18 -22.66 -9.64
#